data_AF-A0A066XHK8-F1
#
_entry.id   AF-A0A066XHK8-F1
#
_cell.length_a   1.000
_cell.length_b   1.000
_cell.length_c   1.000
_cell.angle_alpha   90.00
_cell.angle_beta   90.00
_cell.angle_gamma   90.00
#
_symmetry.space_group_name_H-M   'P 1'
#
loop_
_entity.id
_entity.type
_entity.pdbx_description
1 polymer ?
#
loop_
_entity_poly.entity_id
_entity_poly.type
_entity_poly.pdbx_seq_one_letter_code
_entity_poly.pdbx_strand_id
1 'polypeptide(L)'
;MPLPGIFDKLYPGTVVRVWRWSSGRPQSGARIDDIEQPSTPPARGGVYLPSIDESATTDHGASTGLLFRKRSPSQPQTTHSSLIRRRTCHVGFVNLSHFRMFLILALVFLGGYVHYLWKAEAALGVAWVPDPEARLFEQRPLLPPLKETSIDTYTLPLHTKGRDIVDEKGRRFKLLSVNWYGASDELNIPSGLDIQHRDVIAQTIRGLGFNSVRLPYSDEMVITDPPIPAELLTANPDLIGLKALDIFEACVTALTDAGIAVIVNNHITHSTWCCGADPCDAHWANDHLGPLCRIKQTEEDWIQHWETIMLRFVDNPRVIGADLRNEVRGVWGSMTWNKWATAAEKAGNRLLEMNKDWLIIVGGTESGNDLTGVAKRPVVLTVPDRVVYSAHVYAWSGWGSLEGRYSKRGYASFVNSMRHNWAYLVEGNQAPVWVGEFGAPHQPSIGDANYWNNLLRYLKVIDADFGYWAVNPRKPKDNVKETYSLVEDDWVTPVLDYRMRDMVEIMRA
;
A
#
# COMPACT_ATOMS: atom_id res chain seq x y z
N MET A 1 55.03 8.84 10.40
CA MET A 1 55.78 7.74 9.75
C MET A 1 55.02 6.44 9.96
N PRO A 2 54.46 5.82 8.92
CA PRO A 2 53.86 4.50 9.03
C PRO A 2 54.81 3.41 8.50
N LEU A 3 54.85 2.26 9.17
CA LEU A 3 55.43 1.03 8.63
C LEU A 3 54.31 0.17 8.02
N PRO A 4 54.47 -0.33 6.78
CA PRO A 4 53.43 -1.05 6.04
C PRO A 4 53.61 -2.58 6.07
N GLY A 5 52.52 -3.29 5.81
CA GLY A 5 52.52 -4.57 5.11
C GLY A 5 52.62 -5.82 5.98
N ILE A 6 51.58 -6.64 5.93
CA ILE A 6 51.58 -8.09 5.67
C ILE A 6 50.11 -8.50 5.78
N PHE A 7 49.45 -8.73 4.63
CA PHE A 7 48.42 -9.77 4.39
C PHE A 7 47.99 -9.68 2.92
N ASP A 8 48.97 -9.86 2.02
CA ASP A 8 48.73 -10.22 0.63
C ASP A 8 49.48 -11.52 0.38
N LYS A 9 48.73 -12.63 0.39
CA LYS A 9 49.01 -13.92 -0.27
C LYS A 9 48.03 -14.94 0.27
N LEU A 10 46.93 -15.15 -0.46
CA LEU A 10 46.30 -16.45 -0.70
C LEU A 10 45.25 -16.23 -1.81
N TYR A 11 45.29 -17.07 -2.85
CA TYR A 11 44.44 -17.12 -4.06
C TYR A 11 44.81 -16.21 -5.26
N PRO A 12 45.71 -16.66 -6.15
CA PRO A 12 45.77 -16.15 -7.51
C PRO A 12 44.68 -16.84 -8.35
N GLY A 13 43.69 -16.12 -8.87
CA GLY A 13 42.80 -16.66 -9.92
C GLY A 13 41.34 -16.20 -9.97
N THR A 14 40.87 -15.31 -9.11
CA THR A 14 39.48 -14.83 -9.20
C THR A 14 39.41 -13.51 -9.95
N VAL A 15 38.95 -13.55 -11.20
CA VAL A 15 38.54 -12.37 -11.96
C VAL A 15 37.34 -11.74 -11.25
N VAL A 16 37.58 -10.70 -10.45
CA VAL A 16 36.51 -9.84 -9.92
C VAL A 16 35.96 -9.04 -11.11
N ARG A 17 34.83 -9.48 -11.66
CA ARG A 17 34.04 -8.63 -12.57
C ARG A 17 33.43 -7.50 -11.75
N VAL A 18 34.07 -6.34 -11.80
CA VAL A 18 33.45 -5.07 -11.42
C VAL A 18 32.40 -4.75 -12.47
N TRP A 19 31.12 -4.92 -12.13
CA TRP A 19 30.02 -4.48 -12.97
C TRP A 19 29.93 -2.95 -12.88
N ARG A 20 30.48 -2.26 -13.89
CA ARG A 20 30.17 -0.85 -14.16
C ARG A 20 28.81 -0.82 -14.88
N TRP A 21 27.75 -0.47 -14.16
CA TRP A 21 26.50 -0.09 -14.81
C TRP A 21 26.60 1.38 -15.24
N SER A 22 26.32 1.64 -16.51
CA SER A 22 26.26 2.98 -17.08
C SER A 22 25.08 3.73 -16.45
N SER A 23 25.39 4.78 -15.70
CA SER A 23 24.45 5.79 -15.22
C SER A 23 23.93 6.63 -16.41
N GLY A 24 22.95 6.10 -17.13
CA GLY A 24 22.19 6.86 -18.12
C GLY A 24 20.84 7.27 -17.52
N ARG A 25 20.65 8.56 -17.22
CA ARG A 25 19.30 9.12 -16.99
C ARG A 25 18.45 8.87 -18.24
N PRO A 26 17.20 8.40 -18.14
CA PRO A 26 16.28 8.47 -19.26
C PRO A 26 16.03 9.95 -19.61
N GLN A 27 16.14 10.32 -20.88
CA GLN A 27 15.66 11.61 -21.36
C GLN A 27 14.12 11.67 -21.21
N SER A 28 13.59 12.85 -20.95
CA SER A 28 12.15 13.08 -20.81
C SER A 28 11.39 12.60 -22.05
N GLY A 29 10.48 11.63 -21.90
CA GLY A 29 9.56 11.21 -22.95
C GLY A 29 9.62 9.75 -23.43
N ALA A 30 10.45 8.88 -22.83
CA ALA A 30 10.42 7.45 -23.16
C ALA A 30 9.16 6.77 -22.56
N ARG A 31 8.26 6.27 -23.43
CA ARG A 31 7.15 5.39 -23.00
C ARG A 31 7.72 4.02 -22.63
N ILE A 32 7.46 3.60 -21.40
CA ILE A 32 7.88 2.32 -20.84
C ILE A 32 6.87 1.23 -21.25
N ASP A 33 6.84 0.89 -22.54
CA ASP A 33 6.14 -0.31 -23.00
C ASP A 33 7.12 -1.42 -23.47
N ASP A 34 8.43 -1.13 -23.56
CA ASP A 34 9.43 -2.06 -24.11
C ASP A 34 10.35 -2.70 -23.06
N ILE A 35 9.78 -3.25 -21.97
CA ILE A 35 10.51 -4.19 -21.13
C ILE A 35 9.72 -5.50 -21.07
N GLU A 36 10.04 -6.40 -22.01
CA GLU A 36 9.57 -7.78 -22.06
C GLU A 36 9.74 -8.48 -20.71
N GLN A 37 8.72 -9.23 -20.30
CA GLN A 37 8.81 -10.18 -19.19
C GLN A 37 9.76 -11.32 -19.56
N PRO A 38 10.64 -11.82 -18.67
CA PRO A 38 11.06 -13.20 -18.74
C PRO A 38 9.83 -14.07 -18.50
N SER A 39 9.50 -14.90 -19.50
CA SER A 39 8.41 -15.87 -19.44
C SER A 39 8.59 -16.80 -18.23
N THR A 40 7.47 -17.05 -17.53
CA THR A 40 7.34 -18.13 -16.56
C THR A 40 7.74 -19.47 -17.19
N PRO A 41 8.45 -20.37 -16.48
CA PRO A 41 8.79 -21.67 -17.02
C PRO A 41 7.50 -22.50 -17.17
N PRO A 42 7.31 -23.22 -18.30
CA PRO A 42 6.11 -24.02 -18.49
C PRO A 42 6.08 -25.20 -17.53
N ALA A 43 4.90 -25.44 -16.95
CA ALA A 43 4.57 -26.69 -16.29
C ALA A 43 4.77 -27.84 -17.29
N ARG A 44 5.60 -28.82 -16.92
CA ARG A 44 5.83 -30.03 -17.71
C ARG A 44 4.51 -30.81 -17.91
N GLY A 45 4.20 -31.12 -19.17
CA GLY A 45 3.39 -32.27 -19.54
C GLY A 45 1.98 -31.94 -20.06
N GLY A 46 1.85 -31.83 -21.39
CA GLY A 46 0.56 -31.81 -22.08
C GLY A 46 0.74 -31.69 -23.59
N VAL A 47 0.39 -32.75 -24.31
CA VAL A 47 0.54 -32.90 -25.77
C VAL A 47 -0.37 -31.91 -26.51
N TYR A 48 0.19 -31.11 -27.42
CA TYR A 48 -0.56 -30.28 -28.37
C TYR A 48 -1.00 -31.11 -29.58
N LEU A 49 -2.28 -31.04 -29.94
CA LEU A 49 -2.82 -31.37 -31.27
C LEU A 49 -3.02 -30.08 -32.06
N PRO A 50 -2.77 -30.07 -33.39
CA PRO A 50 -2.66 -28.83 -34.16
C PRO A 50 -4.01 -28.23 -34.57
N SER A 51 -3.92 -26.92 -34.78
CA SER A 51 -4.87 -25.92 -35.26
C SER A 51 -5.69 -26.32 -36.49
N ILE A 52 -6.93 -25.81 -36.53
CA ILE A 52 -7.64 -25.51 -37.77
C ILE A 52 -8.02 -24.02 -37.71
N ASP A 53 -7.41 -23.25 -38.60
CA ASP A 53 -7.90 -21.96 -39.07
C ASP A 53 -9.26 -22.14 -39.74
N GLU A 54 -10.18 -21.20 -39.58
CA GLU A 54 -10.60 -20.40 -40.73
C GLU A 54 -11.50 -19.22 -40.35
N SER A 55 -11.30 -18.21 -41.18
CA SER A 55 -11.81 -16.86 -41.23
C SER A 55 -13.28 -16.70 -41.63
N ALA A 56 -13.82 -15.53 -41.23
CA ALA A 56 -14.61 -14.61 -42.07
C ALA A 56 -16.13 -14.85 -42.34
N THR A 57 -16.91 -13.97 -41.72
CA THR A 57 -17.91 -13.03 -42.31
C THR A 57 -19.10 -13.51 -43.15
N THR A 58 -20.29 -13.18 -42.60
CA THR A 58 -21.45 -12.47 -43.19
C THR A 58 -22.29 -13.04 -44.36
N ASP A 59 -23.59 -13.17 -44.02
CA ASP A 59 -24.79 -12.60 -44.68
C ASP A 59 -25.70 -13.40 -45.64
N HIS A 60 -27.01 -13.15 -45.41
CA HIS A 60 -28.20 -13.34 -46.25
C HIS A 60 -28.59 -14.79 -46.65
N GLY A 61 -29.85 -15.23 -46.79
CA GLY A 61 -31.17 -14.62 -46.75
C GLY A 61 -32.18 -15.57 -47.47
N ALA A 62 -33.36 -15.76 -46.88
CA ALA A 62 -34.68 -15.99 -47.48
C ALA A 62 -35.07 -17.30 -48.26
N SER A 63 -36.22 -17.88 -47.79
CA SER A 63 -37.38 -18.43 -48.55
C SER A 63 -37.20 -19.80 -49.26
N THR A 64 -38.18 -20.73 -49.46
CA THR A 64 -39.66 -20.75 -49.50
C THR A 64 -40.19 -22.21 -49.57
N GLY A 65 -41.51 -22.41 -49.28
CA GLY A 65 -42.43 -23.39 -49.92
C GLY A 65 -42.54 -24.79 -49.29
N LEU A 66 -43.67 -25.20 -48.66
CA LEU A 66 -44.92 -25.80 -49.20
C LEU A 66 -44.71 -27.14 -49.97
N LEU A 67 -45.49 -28.23 -49.92
CA LEU A 67 -46.71 -28.71 -49.24
C LEU A 67 -46.98 -30.19 -49.72
N PHE A 68 -47.92 -30.91 -49.09
CA PHE A 68 -48.72 -32.08 -49.58
C PHE A 68 -48.28 -33.57 -49.46
N ARG A 69 -48.69 -34.18 -48.33
CA ARG A 69 -49.67 -35.31 -48.11
C ARG A 69 -49.93 -36.46 -49.13
N LYS A 70 -49.83 -37.69 -48.58
CA LYS A 70 -50.72 -38.91 -48.62
C LYS A 70 -50.90 -39.75 -49.92
N ARG A 71 -50.66 -41.07 -49.81
CA ARG A 71 -51.68 -42.17 -49.77
C ARG A 71 -51.05 -43.57 -49.60
N SER A 72 -51.72 -44.41 -48.81
CA SER A 72 -51.56 -45.88 -48.62
C SER A 72 -52.18 -46.68 -49.80
N PRO A 73 -52.52 -48.00 -49.74
CA PRO A 73 -52.14 -49.13 -48.86
C PRO A 73 -51.86 -50.47 -49.60
N SER A 74 -51.38 -51.52 -48.92
CA SER A 74 -51.76 -52.93 -49.20
C SER A 74 -51.35 -53.91 -48.08
N GLN A 75 -52.29 -54.79 -47.74
CA GLN A 75 -52.18 -56.06 -47.00
C GLN A 75 -52.27 -57.23 -48.03
N PRO A 76 -52.29 -58.55 -47.69
CA PRO A 76 -52.06 -59.29 -46.42
C PRO A 76 -51.19 -60.58 -46.58
N GLN A 77 -50.96 -61.29 -45.46
CA GLN A 77 -51.16 -62.75 -45.24
C GLN A 77 -50.07 -63.47 -44.39
N THR A 78 -50.55 -64.05 -43.28
CA THR A 78 -50.26 -65.38 -42.65
C THR A 78 -48.80 -65.87 -42.54
N THR A 79 -48.25 -66.30 -41.38
CA THR A 79 -48.61 -67.46 -40.54
C THR A 79 -47.72 -67.52 -39.28
N HIS A 80 -48.21 -68.28 -38.29
CA HIS A 80 -47.61 -68.74 -37.03
C HIS A 80 -46.08 -68.80 -36.86
N SER A 81 -45.56 -68.34 -35.71
CA SER A 81 -45.08 -69.23 -34.64
C SER A 81 -44.66 -68.46 -33.39
N SER A 82 -44.82 -69.12 -32.25
CA SER A 82 -44.57 -68.67 -30.89
C SER A 82 -43.11 -68.32 -30.61
N LEU A 83 -42.86 -67.20 -29.92
CA LEU A 83 -41.75 -67.06 -28.96
C LEU A 83 -42.02 -65.86 -28.03
N ILE A 84 -42.03 -66.17 -26.73
CA ILE A 84 -42.26 -65.27 -25.61
C ILE A 84 -41.12 -64.24 -25.54
N ARG A 85 -41.45 -62.94 -25.60
CA ARG A 85 -40.53 -61.85 -25.23
C ARG A 85 -41.21 -60.80 -24.34
N ARG A 86 -40.50 -60.49 -23.27
CA ARG A 86 -40.79 -59.56 -22.17
C ARG A 86 -41.42 -58.24 -22.62
N ARG A 87 -42.47 -57.78 -21.92
CA ARG A 87 -42.93 -56.38 -21.99
C ARG A 87 -42.36 -55.59 -20.83
N THR A 88 -41.51 -54.65 -21.21
CA THR A 88 -40.95 -53.54 -20.45
C THR A 88 -42.04 -52.59 -19.97
N CYS A 89 -41.98 -52.21 -18.70
CA CYS A 89 -42.71 -51.08 -18.14
C CYS A 89 -41.98 -49.79 -18.58
N HIS A 90 -42.62 -48.95 -19.39
CA HIS A 90 -42.12 -47.62 -19.71
C HIS A 90 -42.24 -46.73 -18.49
N VAL A 91 -41.12 -46.51 -17.80
CA VAL A 91 -40.96 -45.40 -16.87
C VAL A 91 -40.94 -44.13 -17.72
N GLY A 92 -41.97 -43.30 -17.58
CA GLY A 92 -42.04 -42.00 -18.23
C GLY A 92 -40.83 -41.17 -17.83
N PHE A 93 -39.98 -40.83 -18.80
CA PHE A 93 -38.99 -39.78 -18.62
C PHE A 93 -39.75 -38.48 -18.30
N VAL A 94 -39.49 -37.95 -17.11
CA VAL A 94 -39.95 -36.62 -16.72
C VAL A 94 -39.31 -35.64 -17.71
N ASN A 95 -40.12 -35.11 -18.62
CA ASN A 95 -39.72 -33.98 -19.46
C ASN A 95 -39.52 -32.80 -18.51
N LEU A 96 -38.30 -32.61 -18.01
CA LEU A 96 -37.95 -31.37 -17.31
C LEU A 96 -38.28 -30.25 -18.29
N SER A 97 -39.12 -29.30 -17.86
CA SER A 97 -39.38 -28.15 -18.71
C SER A 97 -38.04 -27.51 -19.08
N HIS A 98 -37.91 -27.00 -20.31
CA HIS A 98 -36.69 -26.35 -20.79
C HIS A 98 -36.15 -25.31 -19.79
N PHE A 99 -37.05 -24.69 -19.01
CA PHE A 99 -36.74 -23.81 -17.89
C PHE A 99 -35.98 -24.50 -16.73
N ARG A 100 -36.38 -25.70 -16.30
CA ARG A 100 -35.66 -26.47 -15.26
C ARG A 100 -34.27 -26.91 -15.73
N MET A 101 -34.15 -27.31 -17.00
CA MET A 101 -32.85 -27.70 -17.57
C MET A 101 -31.91 -26.48 -17.68
N PHE A 102 -32.42 -25.33 -18.12
CA PHE A 102 -31.68 -24.07 -18.12
C PHE A 102 -31.21 -23.70 -16.71
N LEU A 103 -32.08 -23.82 -15.70
CA LEU A 103 -31.77 -23.49 -14.32
C LEU A 103 -30.69 -24.42 -13.73
N ILE A 104 -30.72 -25.71 -14.05
CA ILE A 104 -29.67 -26.67 -13.66
C ILE A 104 -28.33 -26.31 -14.32
N LEU A 105 -28.32 -26.03 -15.63
CA LEU A 105 -27.10 -25.64 -16.34
C LEU A 105 -26.53 -24.34 -15.77
N ALA A 106 -27.37 -23.33 -15.53
CA ALA A 106 -26.96 -22.08 -14.91
C ALA A 106 -26.34 -22.30 -13.52
N LEU A 107 -26.91 -23.18 -12.69
CA LEU A 107 -26.34 -23.54 -11.39
C LEU A 107 -25.02 -24.29 -11.50
N VAL A 108 -24.86 -25.18 -12.49
CA VAL A 108 -23.59 -25.90 -12.74
C VAL A 108 -22.51 -24.91 -13.21
N PHE A 109 -22.83 -24.01 -14.13
CA PHE A 109 -21.91 -22.97 -14.58
C PHE A 109 -21.54 -22.03 -13.42
N LEU A 110 -22.51 -21.59 -12.62
CA LEU A 110 -22.26 -20.77 -11.45
C LEU A 110 -21.38 -21.51 -10.43
N GLY A 111 -21.67 -22.78 -10.16
CA GLY A 111 -20.88 -23.61 -9.26
C GLY A 111 -19.44 -23.83 -9.76
N GLY A 112 -19.27 -24.11 -11.05
CA GLY A 112 -17.96 -24.24 -11.69
C GLY A 112 -17.17 -22.93 -11.67
N TYR A 113 -17.83 -21.80 -11.93
CA TYR A 113 -17.23 -20.47 -11.87
C TYR A 113 -16.81 -20.10 -10.44
N VAL A 114 -17.67 -20.33 -9.44
CA VAL A 114 -17.34 -20.12 -8.01
C VAL A 114 -16.17 -21.01 -7.60
N HIS A 115 -16.14 -22.28 -8.04
CA HIS A 115 -15.03 -23.18 -7.75
C HIS A 115 -13.72 -22.71 -8.40
N TYR A 116 -13.77 -22.23 -9.64
CA TYR A 116 -12.62 -21.63 -10.32
C TYR A 116 -12.10 -20.40 -9.56
N LEU A 117 -12.99 -19.47 -9.18
CA LEU A 117 -12.61 -18.28 -8.40
C LEU A 117 -11.99 -18.66 -7.06
N TRP A 118 -12.55 -19.67 -6.38
CA TRP A 118 -12.01 -20.18 -5.12
C TRP A 118 -10.61 -20.80 -5.30
N LYS A 119 -10.40 -21.60 -6.35
CA LYS A 119 -9.08 -22.16 -6.69
C LYS A 119 -8.06 -21.08 -7.03
N ALA A 120 -8.45 -20.07 -7.82
CA ALA A 120 -7.59 -18.95 -8.19
C ALA A 120 -7.21 -18.11 -6.96
N GLU A 121 -8.15 -17.90 -6.04
CA GLU A 121 -7.89 -17.24 -4.75
C GLU A 121 -6.93 -18.04 -3.87
N ALA A 122 -7.16 -19.35 -3.76
CA ALA A 122 -6.31 -20.24 -2.97
C ALA A 122 -4.86 -20.28 -3.51
N ALA A 123 -4.67 -20.17 -4.82
CA ALA A 123 -3.34 -20.12 -5.44
C ALA A 123 -2.54 -18.88 -5.03
N LEU A 124 -3.21 -17.74 -4.77
CA LEU A 124 -2.54 -16.51 -4.32
C LEU A 124 -2.09 -16.59 -2.87
N GLY A 125 -2.82 -17.33 -2.03
CA GLY A 125 -2.51 -17.53 -0.61
C GLY A 125 -1.41 -18.55 -0.32
N VAL A 126 -0.82 -19.16 -1.36
CA VAL A 126 0.33 -20.08 -1.20
C VAL A 126 1.54 -19.29 -0.74
N ALA A 127 2.30 -19.84 0.22
CA ALA A 127 3.55 -19.22 0.69
C ALA A 127 4.54 -19.01 -0.46
N TRP A 128 5.07 -17.80 -0.57
CA TRP A 128 6.13 -17.47 -1.51
C TRP A 128 7.49 -17.80 -0.91
N VAL A 129 8.42 -18.23 -1.76
CA VAL A 129 9.77 -18.60 -1.34
C VAL A 129 10.75 -17.54 -1.82
N PRO A 130 11.55 -16.93 -0.92
CA PRO A 130 12.57 -15.96 -1.30
C PRO A 130 13.55 -16.47 -2.34
N ASP A 131 13.89 -15.60 -3.29
CA ASP A 131 14.93 -15.87 -4.27
C ASP A 131 16.32 -16.01 -3.58
N PRO A 132 17.33 -16.59 -4.26
CA PRO A 132 18.65 -16.77 -3.66
C PRO A 132 19.33 -15.47 -3.20
N GLU A 133 19.05 -14.34 -3.85
CA GLU A 133 19.66 -13.06 -3.51
C GLU A 133 19.06 -12.49 -2.21
N ALA A 134 17.75 -12.63 -2.00
CA ALA A 134 17.09 -12.32 -0.73
C ALA A 134 17.68 -13.15 0.42
N ARG A 135 17.86 -14.45 0.22
CA ARG A 135 18.47 -15.34 1.24
C ARG A 135 19.93 -15.02 1.53
N LEU A 136 20.66 -14.49 0.54
CA LEU A 136 22.03 -14.02 0.75
C LEU A 136 22.06 -12.67 1.49
N PHE A 137 21.07 -11.81 1.27
CA PHE A 137 20.91 -10.55 2.00
C PHE A 137 20.63 -10.80 3.48
N GLU A 138 19.73 -11.75 3.80
CA GLU A 138 19.40 -12.20 5.17
C GLU A 138 20.64 -12.58 6.00
N GLN A 139 21.73 -13.01 5.36
CA GLN A 139 22.95 -13.48 6.02
C GLN A 139 24.01 -12.39 6.24
N ARG A 140 23.77 -11.18 5.74
CA ARG A 140 24.76 -10.08 5.77
C ARG A 140 24.29 -8.97 6.71
N PRO A 141 25.22 -8.31 7.43
CA PRO A 141 24.83 -7.14 8.21
C PRO A 141 24.33 -6.03 7.29
N LEU A 142 23.34 -5.28 7.77
CA LEU A 142 22.84 -4.10 7.07
C LEU A 142 23.97 -3.07 6.91
N LEU A 143 24.08 -2.50 5.72
CA LEU A 143 25.05 -1.44 5.46
C LEU A 143 24.65 -0.17 6.22
N PRO A 144 25.63 0.63 6.69
CA PRO A 144 25.31 1.88 7.36
C PRO A 144 24.54 2.83 6.43
N PRO A 145 23.69 3.70 7.01
CA PRO A 145 22.93 4.69 6.27
C PRO A 145 23.87 5.65 5.52
N LEU A 146 23.43 6.12 4.35
CA LEU A 146 24.17 7.12 3.60
C LEU A 146 24.16 8.45 4.37
N LYS A 147 25.33 9.08 4.53
CA LYS A 147 25.43 10.36 5.24
C LYS A 147 24.65 11.46 4.52
N GLU A 148 24.64 11.43 3.18
CA GLU A 148 23.96 12.42 2.34
C GLU A 148 22.44 12.39 2.43
N THR A 149 21.83 11.29 2.90
CA THR A 149 20.39 11.22 3.11
C THR A 149 19.95 11.83 4.45
N SER A 150 20.90 12.13 5.35
CA SER A 150 20.59 12.79 6.62
C SER A 150 20.12 14.22 6.39
N ILE A 151 19.04 14.60 7.08
CA ILE A 151 18.49 15.97 7.07
C ILE A 151 19.53 17.01 7.52
N ASP A 152 20.51 16.64 8.34
CA ASP A 152 21.57 17.53 8.83
C ASP A 152 22.48 18.05 7.71
N THR A 153 22.46 17.41 6.55
CA THR A 153 23.23 17.86 5.39
C THR A 153 22.47 18.88 4.53
N TYR A 154 21.17 19.09 4.78
CA TYR A 154 20.26 19.95 4.01
C TYR A 154 20.15 21.34 4.62
N THR A 155 19.74 22.33 3.83
CA THR A 155 19.49 23.69 4.30
C THR A 155 17.98 23.94 4.42
N LEU A 156 17.46 23.82 5.64
CA LEU A 156 16.03 23.98 5.94
C LEU A 156 15.59 25.46 5.82
N PRO A 157 14.29 25.73 5.60
CA PRO A 157 13.18 24.78 5.52
C PRO A 157 13.11 23.97 4.20
N LEU A 158 12.25 22.95 4.18
CA LEU A 158 11.92 22.23 2.95
C LEU A 158 10.73 22.89 2.24
N HIS A 159 10.71 22.86 0.91
CA HIS A 159 9.60 23.32 0.08
C HIS A 159 9.41 22.40 -1.13
N THR A 160 8.31 22.57 -1.85
CA THR A 160 8.02 21.77 -3.04
C THR A 160 8.43 22.50 -4.32
N LYS A 161 8.92 21.75 -5.31
CA LYS A 161 9.29 22.29 -6.61
C LYS A 161 9.07 21.24 -7.68
N GLY A 162 8.05 21.45 -8.52
CA GLY A 162 7.62 20.43 -9.48
C GLY A 162 7.22 19.15 -8.75
N ARG A 163 7.77 18.01 -9.15
CA ARG A 163 7.53 16.71 -8.49
C ARG A 163 8.34 16.45 -7.21
N ASP A 164 9.24 17.34 -6.82
CA ASP A 164 10.22 17.06 -5.76
C ASP A 164 9.99 17.91 -4.51
N ILE A 165 10.37 17.37 -3.36
CA ILE A 165 10.64 18.14 -2.14
C ILE A 165 12.11 18.54 -2.17
N VAL A 166 12.41 19.82 -1.94
CA VAL A 166 13.75 20.38 -2.01
C VAL A 166 14.06 21.23 -0.79
N ASP A 167 15.34 21.41 -0.51
CA ASP A 167 15.83 22.36 0.49
C ASP A 167 15.96 23.78 -0.11
N GLU A 168 16.34 24.77 0.72
CA GLU A 168 16.52 26.16 0.29
C GLU A 168 17.57 26.35 -0.84
N LYS A 169 18.47 25.37 -1.02
CA LYS A 169 19.47 25.37 -2.10
C LYS A 169 18.97 24.66 -3.36
N GLY A 170 17.71 24.21 -3.37
CA GLY A 170 17.10 23.46 -4.47
C GLY A 170 17.58 22.02 -4.58
N ARG A 171 18.22 21.47 -3.53
CA ARG A 171 18.65 20.07 -3.49
C ARG A 171 17.49 19.19 -3.07
N ARG A 172 17.20 18.15 -3.85
CA ARG A 172 16.12 17.20 -3.56
C ARG A 172 16.34 16.48 -2.22
N PHE A 173 15.35 16.56 -1.36
CA PHE A 173 15.20 15.75 -0.15
C PHE A 173 14.19 14.65 -0.45
N LYS A 174 14.69 13.43 -0.73
CA LYS A 174 13.83 12.25 -0.94
C LYS A 174 13.39 11.73 0.43
N LEU A 175 12.08 11.66 0.67
CA LEU A 175 11.53 11.06 1.87
C LEU A 175 11.74 9.54 1.83
N LEU A 176 12.60 9.06 2.73
CA LEU A 176 12.79 7.65 3.04
C LEU A 176 12.18 7.44 4.43
N SER A 177 10.86 7.35 4.45
CA SER A 177 10.07 7.32 5.68
C SER A 177 9.80 5.90 6.19
N VAL A 178 9.64 5.78 7.51
CA VAL A 178 8.99 4.64 8.16
C VAL A 178 7.88 5.15 9.09
N ASN A 179 6.86 4.34 9.31
CA ASN A 179 5.81 4.62 10.29
C ASN A 179 6.19 4.06 11.66
N TRP A 180 6.07 4.88 12.71
CA TRP A 180 6.19 4.45 14.12
C TRP A 180 4.86 4.73 14.84
N TYR A 181 3.97 3.74 14.87
CA TYR A 181 2.63 3.90 15.42
C TYR A 181 2.56 3.65 16.93
N GLY A 182 1.39 3.87 17.51
CA GLY A 182 1.04 3.56 18.90
C GLY A 182 0.25 4.69 19.54
N ALA A 183 0.66 5.95 19.29
CA ALA A 183 -0.03 7.12 19.82
C ALA A 183 -1.43 7.33 19.22
N SER A 184 -1.68 6.77 18.04
CA SER A 184 -3.00 6.66 17.44
C SER A 184 -3.88 5.57 18.04
N ASP A 185 -3.30 4.64 18.81
CA ASP A 185 -3.94 3.38 19.19
C ASP A 185 -4.40 3.45 20.66
N GLU A 186 -4.99 2.37 21.17
CA GLU A 186 -5.64 2.35 22.50
C GLU A 186 -4.74 2.71 23.70
N LEU A 187 -3.41 2.70 23.55
CA LEU A 187 -2.47 3.09 24.60
C LEU A 187 -2.13 4.58 24.59
N ASN A 188 -2.49 5.33 23.54
CA ASN A 188 -2.24 6.77 23.42
C ASN A 188 -0.75 7.18 23.56
N ILE A 189 0.18 6.27 23.24
CA ILE A 189 1.64 6.53 23.24
C ILE A 189 2.34 5.80 22.10
N PRO A 190 3.43 6.35 21.54
CA PRO A 190 4.27 5.58 20.61
C PRO A 190 4.70 4.26 21.25
N SER A 191 4.58 3.15 20.53
CA SER A 191 4.86 1.83 21.10
C SER A 191 6.36 1.64 21.38
N GLY A 192 6.68 0.77 22.33
CA GLY A 192 8.05 0.32 22.61
C GLY A 192 8.77 1.04 23.74
N LEU A 193 8.15 2.06 24.35
CA LEU A 193 8.75 2.84 25.44
C LEU A 193 8.89 2.07 26.77
N ASP A 194 8.22 0.93 26.89
CA ASP A 194 8.40 -0.07 27.94
C ASP A 194 9.62 -0.96 27.70
N ILE A 195 10.00 -1.16 26.43
CA ILE A 195 11.07 -2.09 26.03
C ILE A 195 12.40 -1.38 25.81
N GLN A 196 12.40 -0.21 25.15
CA GLN A 196 13.60 0.56 24.84
C GLN A 196 13.44 2.04 25.12
N HIS A 197 14.58 2.69 25.41
CA HIS A 197 14.62 4.15 25.48
C HIS A 197 14.30 4.74 24.09
N ARG A 198 13.51 5.81 24.05
CA ARG A 198 13.09 6.48 22.79
C ARG A 198 14.27 6.84 21.88
N ASP A 199 15.41 7.22 22.46
CA ASP A 199 16.62 7.54 21.70
C ASP A 199 17.20 6.31 21.00
N VAL A 200 17.12 5.13 21.63
CA VAL A 200 17.56 3.87 21.03
C VAL A 200 16.66 3.53 19.84
N ILE A 201 15.33 3.68 19.98
CA ILE A 201 14.38 3.46 18.89
C ILE A 201 14.67 4.43 17.73
N ALA A 202 14.90 5.71 18.01
CA ALA A 202 15.25 6.71 17.00
C ALA A 202 16.57 6.35 16.28
N GLN A 203 17.61 5.94 17.02
CA GLN A 203 18.87 5.50 16.43
C GLN A 203 18.73 4.20 15.62
N THR A 204 17.88 3.26 16.05
CA THR A 204 17.55 2.06 15.28
C THR A 204 16.93 2.44 13.94
N ILE A 205 15.91 3.32 13.94
CA ILE A 205 15.26 3.80 12.70
C ILE A 205 16.29 4.45 11.77
N ARG A 206 17.18 5.30 12.31
CA ARG A 206 18.26 5.91 11.51
C ARG A 206 19.21 4.86 10.95
N GLY A 207 19.57 3.85 11.76
CA GLY A 207 20.43 2.73 11.40
C GLY A 207 19.86 1.84 10.30
N LEU A 208 18.54 1.74 10.21
CA LEU A 208 17.83 1.03 9.13
C LEU A 208 17.92 1.73 7.77
N GLY A 209 18.38 2.99 7.72
CA GLY A 209 18.51 3.76 6.47
C GLY A 209 17.49 4.88 6.30
N PHE A 210 16.44 4.92 7.11
CA PHE A 210 15.39 5.93 7.04
C PHE A 210 15.93 7.32 7.44
N ASN A 211 15.39 8.36 6.81
CA ASN A 211 15.72 9.76 7.10
C ASN A 211 14.50 10.57 7.57
N SER A 212 13.32 9.95 7.56
CA SER A 212 12.09 10.54 8.05
C SER A 212 11.21 9.53 8.77
N VAL A 213 10.34 10.01 9.67
CA VAL A 213 9.33 9.21 10.36
C VAL A 213 7.96 9.87 10.20
N ARG A 214 6.99 9.07 9.77
CA ARG A 214 5.57 9.38 9.90
C ARG A 214 5.13 8.93 11.29
N LEU A 215 4.65 9.85 12.11
CA LEU A 215 4.31 9.60 13.51
C LEU A 215 2.80 9.78 13.74
N PRO A 216 2.01 8.67 13.68
CA PRO A 216 0.57 8.66 13.91
C PRO A 216 0.17 9.11 15.32
N TYR A 217 -0.91 9.89 15.40
CA TYR A 217 -1.64 10.20 16.63
C TYR A 217 -3.16 10.14 16.40
N SER A 218 -3.96 10.07 17.47
CA SER A 218 -5.43 10.14 17.40
C SER A 218 -5.96 11.48 17.91
N ASP A 219 -7.09 11.94 17.38
CA ASP A 219 -7.77 13.12 17.95
C ASP A 219 -8.12 12.90 19.42
N GLU A 220 -8.57 11.70 19.79
CA GLU A 220 -8.86 11.34 21.17
C GLU A 220 -7.66 11.53 22.12
N MET A 221 -6.44 11.20 21.69
CA MET A 221 -5.24 11.46 22.49
C MET A 221 -5.09 12.95 22.79
N VAL A 222 -5.34 13.82 21.82
CA VAL A 222 -5.27 15.28 22.00
C VAL A 222 -6.40 15.78 22.90
N ILE A 223 -7.62 15.27 22.72
CA ILE A 223 -8.80 15.66 23.50
C ILE A 223 -8.65 15.25 24.98
N THR A 224 -8.20 14.03 25.22
CA THR A 224 -8.19 13.44 26.57
C THR A 224 -6.88 13.66 27.31
N ASP A 225 -5.77 13.80 26.57
CA ASP A 225 -4.40 13.97 27.08
C ASP A 225 -4.15 13.15 28.36
N PRO A 226 -4.29 11.81 28.27
CA PRO A 226 -4.35 10.95 29.45
C PRO A 226 -2.96 10.84 30.11
N PRO A 227 -2.90 10.68 31.44
CA PRO A 227 -1.67 10.22 32.08
C PRO A 227 -1.35 8.81 31.62
N ILE A 228 -0.06 8.51 31.42
CA ILE A 228 0.38 7.21 30.93
C ILE A 228 0.83 6.33 32.10
N PRO A 229 0.35 5.07 32.20
CA PRO A 229 0.80 4.14 33.21
C PRO A 229 2.31 3.92 33.18
N ALA A 230 2.95 3.90 34.35
CA ALA A 230 4.41 3.82 34.48
C ALA A 230 5.00 2.53 33.89
N GLU A 231 4.23 1.44 33.88
CA GLU A 231 4.60 0.16 33.26
C GLU A 231 4.81 0.26 31.74
N LEU A 232 4.19 1.25 31.08
CA LEU A 232 4.38 1.49 29.64
C LEU A 232 5.61 2.35 29.34
N LEU A 233 6.35 2.78 30.38
CA LEU A 233 7.48 3.70 30.30
C LEU A 233 8.70 3.14 31.05
N THR A 234 8.77 1.84 31.29
CA THR A 234 9.83 1.21 32.10
C THR A 234 11.25 1.44 31.56
N ALA A 235 11.40 1.66 30.25
CA ALA A 235 12.68 2.00 29.64
C ALA A 235 12.92 3.53 29.50
N ASN A 236 11.95 4.35 29.88
CA ASN A 236 11.99 5.83 29.82
C ASN A 236 11.54 6.44 31.16
N PRO A 237 12.30 6.22 32.26
CA PRO A 237 11.88 6.62 33.61
C PRO A 237 11.73 8.13 33.79
N ASP A 238 12.37 8.94 32.95
CA ASP A 238 12.23 10.40 32.91
C ASP A 238 10.85 10.87 32.45
N LEU A 239 10.09 10.01 31.77
CA LEU A 239 8.75 10.31 31.28
C LEU A 239 7.64 9.90 32.26
N ILE A 240 7.97 9.19 33.34
CA ILE A 240 6.98 8.71 34.30
C ILE A 240 6.26 9.89 34.97
N GLY A 241 4.92 9.86 34.92
CA GLY A 241 4.07 10.93 35.46
C GLY A 241 3.73 12.03 34.46
N LEU A 242 4.30 11.98 33.25
CA LEU A 242 3.90 12.84 32.14
C LEU A 242 2.63 12.32 31.46
N LYS A 243 2.00 13.20 30.69
CA LYS A 243 0.83 12.87 29.89
C LYS A 243 1.20 12.52 28.44
N ALA A 244 0.23 11.95 27.73
CA ALA A 244 0.40 11.49 26.36
C ALA A 244 1.04 12.53 25.42
N LEU A 245 0.59 13.79 25.46
CA LEU A 245 1.13 14.82 24.56
C LEU A 245 2.59 15.19 24.86
N ASP A 246 2.98 15.25 26.13
CA ASP A 246 4.36 15.54 26.53
C ASP A 246 5.29 14.36 26.19
N ILE A 247 4.78 13.12 26.29
CA ILE A 247 5.50 11.90 25.87
C ILE A 247 5.66 11.87 24.35
N PHE A 248 4.62 12.22 23.59
CA PHE A 248 4.68 12.33 22.14
C PHE A 248 5.74 13.36 21.72
N GLU A 249 5.78 14.52 22.36
CA GLU A 249 6.80 15.56 22.14
C GLU A 249 8.22 15.07 22.47
N ALA A 250 8.40 14.30 23.54
CA ALA A 250 9.69 13.70 23.88
C ALA A 250 10.17 12.70 22.81
N CYS A 251 9.26 11.90 22.24
CA CYS A 251 9.57 11.00 21.12
C CYS A 251 9.92 11.76 19.84
N VAL A 252 9.19 12.83 19.52
CA VAL A 252 9.53 13.72 18.39
C VAL A 252 10.93 14.33 18.59
N THR A 253 11.23 14.80 19.80
CA THR A 253 12.56 15.35 20.13
C THR A 253 13.65 14.31 19.88
N ALA A 254 13.49 13.09 20.40
CA ALA A 254 14.44 11.99 20.20
C ALA A 254 14.68 11.64 18.72
N LEU A 255 13.62 11.62 17.90
CA LEU A 255 13.73 11.45 16.45
C LEU A 255 14.53 12.59 15.81
N THR A 256 14.19 13.83 16.14
CA THR A 256 14.86 14.99 15.55
C THR A 256 16.32 15.10 15.99
N ASP A 257 16.65 14.74 17.23
CA ASP A 257 18.04 14.68 17.73
C ASP A 257 18.86 13.59 17.05
N ALA A 258 18.23 12.50 16.61
CA ALA A 258 18.85 11.46 15.78
C ALA A 258 19.03 11.86 14.30
N GLY A 259 18.69 13.10 13.93
CA GLY A 259 18.80 13.59 12.56
C GLY A 259 17.75 13.01 11.62
N ILE A 260 16.55 12.73 12.15
CA ILE A 260 15.39 12.23 11.41
C ILE A 260 14.38 13.37 11.27
N ALA A 261 13.85 13.55 10.05
CA ALA A 261 12.75 14.47 9.80
C ALA A 261 11.43 13.86 10.31
N VAL A 262 10.58 14.63 10.99
CA VAL A 262 9.31 14.13 11.52
C VAL A 262 8.14 14.72 10.76
N ILE A 263 7.21 13.85 10.38
CA ILE A 263 5.91 14.19 9.81
C ILE A 263 4.86 13.72 10.82
N VAL A 264 4.18 14.67 11.47
CA VAL A 264 3.09 14.36 12.39
C VAL A 264 1.87 13.94 11.57
N ASN A 265 1.18 12.87 11.97
CA ASN A 265 0.06 12.32 11.22
C ASN A 265 -1.19 12.18 12.09
N ASN A 266 -2.26 12.90 11.76
CA ASN A 266 -3.58 12.64 12.33
C ASN A 266 -4.14 11.37 11.70
N HIS A 267 -4.08 10.28 12.45
CA HIS A 267 -4.28 8.94 11.92
C HIS A 267 -5.72 8.45 12.04
N ILE A 268 -6.40 8.85 13.10
CA ILE A 268 -7.71 8.33 13.47
C ILE A 268 -8.36 9.27 14.48
N THR A 269 -9.68 9.23 14.61
CA THR A 269 -10.38 10.03 15.62
C THR A 269 -10.45 9.27 16.94
N HIS A 270 -10.80 7.98 16.90
CA HIS A 270 -10.80 7.11 18.09
C HIS A 270 -9.45 6.44 18.30
N SER A 271 -8.95 6.43 19.54
CA SER A 271 -7.76 5.68 19.93
C SER A 271 -8.03 4.18 19.87
N THR A 272 -7.75 3.57 18.72
CA THR A 272 -7.93 2.15 18.43
C THR A 272 -6.99 1.74 17.30
N TRP A 273 -6.65 0.45 17.23
CA TRP A 273 -6.01 -0.10 16.05
C TRP A 273 -6.80 0.21 14.76
N CYS A 274 -6.17 0.97 13.86
CA CYS A 274 -6.80 1.50 12.65
C CYS A 274 -7.26 0.44 11.64
N CYS A 275 -8.14 0.99 10.80
CA CYS A 275 -8.32 0.72 9.37
C CYS A 275 -9.46 -0.25 9.06
N GLY A 276 -10.38 -0.37 10.02
CA GLY A 276 -11.70 -0.92 9.80
C GLY A 276 -12.61 0.02 9.00
N ALA A 277 -13.78 -0.49 8.63
CA ALA A 277 -14.84 0.27 7.96
C ALA A 277 -15.65 1.13 8.95
N ASP A 278 -15.02 1.68 9.99
CA ASP A 278 -15.69 2.48 10.99
C ASP A 278 -16.08 3.85 10.39
N PRO A 279 -17.39 4.15 10.25
CA PRO A 279 -17.83 5.43 9.73
C PRO A 279 -17.39 6.62 10.60
N CYS A 280 -17.11 6.41 11.88
CA CYS A 280 -16.68 7.47 12.80
C CYS A 280 -15.25 7.96 12.55
N ASP A 281 -14.43 7.18 11.87
CA ASP A 281 -13.04 7.50 11.53
C ASP A 281 -12.81 7.74 10.03
N ALA A 282 -13.82 7.46 9.20
CA ALA A 282 -13.74 7.56 7.75
C ALA A 282 -13.46 8.99 7.23
N HIS A 283 -13.88 10.01 8.00
CA HIS A 283 -13.75 11.43 7.70
C HIS A 283 -12.92 12.13 8.79
N TRP A 284 -12.53 13.40 8.58
CA TRP A 284 -11.90 14.25 9.60
C TRP A 284 -12.92 14.84 10.60
N ALA A 285 -14.20 14.83 10.26
CA ALA A 285 -15.30 15.27 11.09
C ALA A 285 -16.43 14.25 11.06
N ASN A 286 -17.07 14.00 12.19
CA ASN A 286 -18.07 12.93 12.37
C ASN A 286 -19.31 13.38 13.15
N ASP A 287 -19.42 14.67 13.47
CA ASP A 287 -20.57 15.31 14.12
C ASP A 287 -21.90 15.06 13.36
N HIS A 288 -21.84 14.98 12.03
CA HIS A 288 -22.97 14.64 11.17
C HIS A 288 -23.55 13.23 11.40
N LEU A 289 -22.84 12.33 12.08
CA LEU A 289 -23.31 10.98 12.44
C LEU A 289 -24.10 10.94 13.76
N GLY A 290 -24.30 12.09 14.41
CA GLY A 290 -25.17 12.22 15.57
C GLY A 290 -24.65 11.41 16.78
N PRO A 291 -25.46 10.53 17.41
CA PRO A 291 -25.06 9.79 18.60
C PRO A 291 -24.22 8.53 18.33
N LEU A 292 -23.91 8.21 17.06
CA LEU A 292 -23.24 6.95 16.70
C LEU A 292 -21.79 6.87 17.21
N CYS A 293 -21.08 8.00 17.24
CA CYS A 293 -19.65 8.03 17.54
C CYS A 293 -19.38 8.36 19.01
N ARG A 294 -18.44 7.62 19.61
CA ARG A 294 -17.99 7.79 21.02
C ARG A 294 -17.29 9.13 21.22
N ILE A 295 -16.25 9.38 20.43
CA ILE A 295 -15.65 10.72 20.28
C ILE A 295 -16.27 11.39 19.07
N LYS A 296 -16.70 12.63 19.26
CA LYS A 296 -17.32 13.45 18.23
C LYS A 296 -16.51 14.70 18.00
N GLN A 297 -16.35 15.07 16.74
CA GLN A 297 -15.66 16.30 16.38
C GLN A 297 -16.25 16.91 15.12
N THR A 298 -16.33 18.25 15.13
CA THR A 298 -16.55 19.07 13.94
C THR A 298 -15.25 19.25 13.16
N GLU A 299 -15.31 19.85 11.97
CA GLU A 299 -14.10 20.23 11.22
C GLU A 299 -13.25 21.26 11.98
N GLU A 300 -13.88 22.18 12.71
CA GLU A 300 -13.14 23.18 13.49
C GLU A 300 -12.44 22.55 14.71
N ASP A 301 -13.09 21.59 15.39
CA ASP A 301 -12.46 20.85 16.49
C ASP A 301 -11.20 20.11 15.99
N TRP A 302 -11.29 19.43 14.84
CA TRP A 302 -10.14 18.77 14.21
C TRP A 302 -9.00 19.74 13.89
N ILE A 303 -9.30 20.93 13.37
CA ILE A 303 -8.30 21.98 13.13
C ILE A 303 -7.65 22.43 14.46
N GLN A 304 -8.44 22.61 15.52
CA GLN A 304 -7.93 22.99 16.84
C GLN A 304 -7.07 21.90 17.48
N HIS A 305 -7.39 20.62 17.26
CA HIS A 305 -6.53 19.51 17.67
C HIS A 305 -5.18 19.56 16.94
N TRP A 306 -5.20 19.85 15.64
CA TRP A 306 -4.00 20.08 14.82
C TRP A 306 -3.15 21.23 15.37
N GLU A 307 -3.76 22.37 15.68
CA GLU A 307 -3.05 23.50 16.29
C GLU A 307 -2.47 23.12 17.66
N THR A 308 -3.22 22.39 18.47
CA THR A 308 -2.78 21.94 19.81
C THR A 308 -1.53 21.07 19.74
N ILE A 309 -1.50 20.08 18.85
CA ILE A 309 -0.35 19.19 18.74
C ILE A 309 0.83 19.86 18.05
N MET A 310 0.60 20.63 16.98
CA MET A 310 1.68 21.26 16.21
C MET A 310 2.29 22.49 16.90
N LEU A 311 1.59 23.13 17.83
CA LEU A 311 2.14 24.21 18.66
C LEU A 311 3.36 23.76 19.48
N ARG A 312 3.50 22.47 19.76
CA ARG A 312 4.67 21.92 20.46
C ARG A 312 5.93 21.89 19.57
N PHE A 313 5.76 22.07 18.26
CA PHE A 313 6.82 21.84 17.26
C PHE A 313 7.14 23.04 16.39
N VAL A 314 6.56 24.22 16.66
CA VAL A 314 6.82 25.46 15.89
C VAL A 314 8.31 25.79 15.81
N ASP A 315 9.07 25.58 16.89
CA ASP A 315 10.50 25.90 16.96
C ASP A 315 11.42 24.72 16.57
N ASN A 316 10.87 23.56 16.20
CA ASN A 316 11.66 22.40 15.80
C ASN A 316 11.75 22.32 14.26
N PRO A 317 12.88 22.72 13.65
CA PRO A 317 12.99 22.78 12.18
C PRO A 317 12.98 21.40 11.51
N ARG A 318 13.22 20.32 12.28
CA ARG A 318 13.20 18.94 11.76
C ARG A 318 11.80 18.31 11.84
N VAL A 319 10.81 18.99 12.44
CA VAL A 319 9.39 18.68 12.21
C VAL A 319 8.97 19.37 10.92
N ILE A 320 8.98 18.61 9.83
CA ILE A 320 8.93 19.16 8.47
C ILE A 320 7.50 19.33 7.94
N GLY A 321 6.49 18.74 8.57
CA GLY A 321 5.13 18.85 8.07
C GLY A 321 4.08 18.05 8.81
N ALA A 322 2.84 18.19 8.31
CA ALA A 322 1.64 17.56 8.85
C ALA A 322 0.93 16.75 7.76
N ASP A 323 0.74 15.45 7.99
CA ASP A 323 -0.13 14.57 7.20
C ASP A 323 -1.55 14.62 7.75
N LEU A 324 -2.38 15.45 7.11
CA LEU A 324 -3.57 16.05 7.69
C LEU A 324 -4.63 15.05 8.16
N ARG A 325 -4.87 13.98 7.40
CA ARG A 325 -5.80 12.92 7.79
C ARG A 325 -5.47 11.63 7.05
N ASN A 326 -5.25 10.58 7.79
CA ASN A 326 -5.03 9.24 7.25
C ASN A 326 -6.29 8.71 6.53
N GLU A 327 -6.10 8.27 5.29
CA GLU A 327 -7.03 7.44 4.52
C GLU A 327 -8.51 7.88 4.55
N VAL A 328 -8.78 9.16 4.26
CA VAL A 328 -10.15 9.65 4.07
C VAL A 328 -10.91 8.79 3.06
N ARG A 329 -12.09 8.34 3.47
CA ARG A 329 -12.92 7.37 2.75
C ARG A 329 -14.38 7.66 3.00
N GLY A 330 -15.26 7.20 2.10
CA GLY A 330 -16.69 7.39 2.24
C GLY A 330 -17.44 6.22 1.66
N VAL A 331 -18.53 5.81 2.32
CA VAL A 331 -19.41 4.80 1.77
C VAL A 331 -20.10 5.38 0.53
N TRP A 332 -20.03 4.65 -0.59
CA TRP A 332 -20.70 5.01 -1.85
C TRP A 332 -20.36 6.40 -2.39
N GLY A 333 -19.10 6.85 -2.24
CA GLY A 333 -18.66 8.14 -2.77
C GLY A 333 -19.16 9.36 -1.99
N SER A 334 -19.59 9.18 -0.74
CA SER A 334 -19.97 10.29 0.17
C SER A 334 -18.80 11.24 0.45
N MET A 335 -17.57 10.73 0.34
CA MET A 335 -16.31 11.45 0.45
C MET A 335 -15.83 11.87 -0.94
N THR A 336 -16.07 13.13 -1.32
CA THR A 336 -15.61 13.68 -2.59
C THR A 336 -14.31 14.45 -2.40
N TRP A 337 -13.44 14.42 -3.41
CA TRP A 337 -12.19 15.19 -3.42
C TRP A 337 -12.41 16.69 -3.11
N ASN A 338 -13.45 17.31 -3.67
CA ASN A 338 -13.72 18.74 -3.43
C ASN A 338 -13.97 19.06 -1.95
N LYS A 339 -14.69 18.19 -1.22
CA LYS A 339 -14.91 18.37 0.22
C LYS A 339 -13.58 18.25 0.97
N TRP A 340 -12.82 17.21 0.66
CA TRP A 340 -11.54 16.96 1.32
C TRP A 340 -10.52 18.07 1.05
N ALA A 341 -10.33 18.46 -0.22
CA ALA A 341 -9.44 19.55 -0.60
C ALA A 341 -9.81 20.87 0.09
N THR A 342 -11.11 21.18 0.26
CA THR A 342 -11.55 22.39 0.96
C THR A 342 -11.18 22.35 2.45
N ALA A 343 -11.37 21.20 3.12
CA ALA A 343 -10.99 21.03 4.52
C ALA A 343 -9.46 21.07 4.70
N ALA A 344 -8.72 20.43 3.80
CA ALA A 344 -7.26 20.43 3.78
C ALA A 344 -6.69 21.84 3.59
N GLU A 345 -7.28 22.67 2.72
CA GLU A 345 -6.87 24.07 2.55
C GLU A 345 -7.10 24.88 3.84
N LYS A 346 -8.24 24.70 4.52
CA LYS A 346 -8.51 25.40 5.79
C LYS A 346 -7.52 25.01 6.88
N ALA A 347 -7.36 23.72 7.14
CA ALA A 347 -6.45 23.21 8.15
C ALA A 347 -4.99 23.57 7.83
N GLY A 348 -4.56 23.34 6.59
CA GLY A 348 -3.21 23.68 6.13
C GLY A 348 -2.88 25.15 6.28
N ASN A 349 -3.81 26.06 5.95
CA ASN A 349 -3.59 27.49 6.09
C ASN A 349 -3.48 27.92 7.56
N ARG A 350 -4.27 27.32 8.47
CA ARG A 350 -4.16 27.58 9.92
C ARG A 350 -2.81 27.13 10.48
N LEU A 351 -2.34 25.95 10.08
CA LEU A 351 -1.00 25.47 10.46
C LEU A 351 0.12 26.37 9.89
N LEU A 352 -0.02 26.84 8.64
CA LEU A 352 0.96 27.73 8.01
C LEU A 352 0.99 29.14 8.61
N GLU A 353 -0.08 29.58 9.28
CA GLU A 353 -0.07 30.81 10.08
C GLU A 353 0.82 30.66 11.33
N MET A 354 0.89 29.46 11.91
CA MET A 354 1.77 29.16 13.04
C MET A 354 3.23 28.99 12.60
N ASN A 355 3.46 28.22 11.53
CA ASN A 355 4.78 28.06 10.95
C ASN A 355 4.70 27.91 9.42
N LYS A 356 5.24 28.91 8.71
CA LYS A 356 5.23 28.99 7.25
C LYS A 356 6.15 27.97 6.58
N ASP A 357 6.95 27.23 7.33
CA ASP A 357 7.96 26.30 6.83
C ASP A 357 7.47 24.86 6.74
N TRP A 358 6.29 24.56 7.30
CA TRP A 358 5.73 23.21 7.24
C TRP A 358 5.23 22.84 5.85
N LEU A 359 5.52 21.60 5.45
CA LEU A 359 4.84 20.92 4.37
C LEU A 359 3.45 20.47 4.85
N ILE A 360 2.44 20.68 4.01
CA ILE A 360 1.08 20.22 4.25
C ILE A 360 0.83 19.03 3.34
N ILE A 361 0.71 17.86 3.95
CA ILE A 361 0.55 16.59 3.25
C ILE A 361 -0.93 16.24 3.17
N VAL A 362 -1.42 16.02 1.95
CA VAL A 362 -2.84 15.75 1.65
C VAL A 362 -2.98 14.39 0.98
N GLY A 363 -3.50 13.42 1.71
CA GLY A 363 -3.80 12.08 1.20
C GLY A 363 -4.89 12.06 0.13
N GLY A 364 -4.85 11.06 -0.75
CA GLY A 364 -5.94 10.77 -1.68
C GLY A 364 -7.23 10.32 -0.98
N THR A 365 -8.33 10.34 -1.72
CA THR A 365 -9.59 9.68 -1.29
C THR A 365 -9.49 8.17 -1.51
N GLU A 366 -10.57 7.42 -1.22
CA GLU A 366 -10.62 5.96 -1.38
C GLU A 366 -9.48 5.26 -0.62
N SER A 367 -9.36 5.60 0.67
CA SER A 367 -8.29 5.13 1.56
C SER A 367 -6.89 5.53 1.08
N GLY A 368 -6.73 6.79 0.67
CA GLY A 368 -5.43 7.35 0.30
C GLY A 368 -5.00 7.13 -1.14
N ASN A 369 -5.64 6.23 -1.90
CA ASN A 369 -5.10 5.80 -3.20
C ASN A 369 -5.67 6.55 -4.41
N ASP A 370 -6.64 7.46 -4.26
CA ASP A 370 -7.22 8.22 -5.37
C ASP A 370 -6.91 9.73 -5.28
N LEU A 371 -6.03 10.20 -6.16
CA LEU A 371 -5.68 11.61 -6.35
C LEU A 371 -6.13 12.11 -7.74
N THR A 372 -7.06 11.45 -8.40
CA THR A 372 -7.58 11.86 -9.73
C THR A 372 -8.25 13.23 -9.68
N GLY A 373 -8.81 13.61 -8.52
CA GLY A 373 -9.44 14.91 -8.29
C GLY A 373 -8.48 16.10 -8.38
N VAL A 374 -7.18 15.88 -8.12
CA VAL A 374 -6.15 16.94 -8.13
C VAL A 374 -6.05 17.60 -9.50
N ALA A 375 -6.15 16.84 -10.59
CA ALA A 375 -6.07 17.35 -11.96
C ALA A 375 -7.12 18.44 -12.27
N LYS A 376 -8.27 18.41 -11.58
CA LYS A 376 -9.36 19.38 -11.76
C LYS A 376 -9.38 20.43 -10.65
N ARG A 377 -9.04 20.04 -9.43
CA ARG A 377 -9.03 20.91 -8.25
C ARG A 377 -7.79 20.63 -7.42
N PRO A 378 -6.63 21.20 -7.76
CA PRO A 378 -5.45 21.13 -6.90
C PRO A 378 -5.72 21.88 -5.60
N VAL A 379 -5.04 21.48 -4.54
CA VAL A 379 -5.05 22.16 -3.24
C VAL A 379 -4.19 23.40 -3.38
N VAL A 380 -4.71 24.55 -2.94
CA VAL A 380 -4.03 25.83 -3.01
C VAL A 380 -3.96 26.43 -1.61
N LEU A 381 -2.75 26.56 -1.08
CA LEU A 381 -2.48 27.15 0.23
C LEU A 381 -2.10 28.62 0.09
N THR A 382 -2.22 29.36 1.18
CA THR A 382 -1.82 30.78 1.25
C THR A 382 -0.30 30.96 1.15
N VAL A 383 0.46 29.99 1.65
CA VAL A 383 1.91 29.89 1.43
C VAL A 383 2.14 28.94 0.25
N PRO A 384 2.73 29.42 -0.86
CA PRO A 384 3.00 28.57 -2.02
C PRO A 384 4.04 27.51 -1.70
N ASP A 385 4.16 26.49 -2.56
CA ASP A 385 5.25 25.51 -2.50
C ASP A 385 5.31 24.70 -1.19
N ARG A 386 4.15 24.47 -0.55
CA ARG A 386 4.02 23.66 0.68
C ARG A 386 3.19 22.39 0.54
N VAL A 387 2.44 22.21 -0.55
CA VAL A 387 1.57 21.04 -0.74
C VAL A 387 2.39 19.83 -1.20
N VAL A 388 2.27 18.73 -0.46
CA VAL A 388 2.71 17.39 -0.87
C VAL A 388 1.47 16.49 -0.91
N TYR A 389 1.29 15.70 -1.95
CA TYR A 389 0.21 14.71 -1.98
C TYR A 389 0.68 13.38 -1.41
N SER A 390 -0.23 12.62 -0.80
CA SER A 390 0.09 11.28 -0.26
C SER A 390 -0.76 10.19 -0.89
N ALA A 391 -0.13 9.06 -1.23
CA ALA A 391 -0.78 7.86 -1.74
C ALA A 391 -0.52 6.65 -0.84
N HIS A 392 -1.53 5.80 -0.64
CA HIS A 392 -1.42 4.55 0.12
C HIS A 392 -1.64 3.37 -0.81
N VAL A 393 -0.67 2.45 -0.86
CA VAL A 393 -0.70 1.36 -1.85
C VAL A 393 -0.43 0.04 -1.15
N TYR A 394 -1.46 -0.79 -1.01
CA TYR A 394 -1.39 -2.12 -0.39
C TYR A 394 -1.81 -3.24 -1.34
N ALA A 395 -1.51 -4.49 -0.98
CA ALA A 395 -1.85 -5.67 -1.77
C ALA A 395 -3.36 -5.80 -2.06
N TRP A 396 -4.20 -5.34 -1.13
CA TRP A 396 -5.67 -5.32 -1.27
C TRP A 396 -6.21 -4.08 -1.99
N SER A 397 -5.39 -3.06 -2.25
CA SER A 397 -5.80 -1.89 -3.02
C SER A 397 -6.27 -2.30 -4.42
N GLY A 398 -7.14 -1.50 -5.02
CA GLY A 398 -7.85 -1.86 -6.26
C GLY A 398 -9.01 -2.83 -6.07
N TRP A 399 -9.34 -3.23 -4.83
CA TRP A 399 -10.60 -3.91 -4.54
C TRP A 399 -11.80 -3.10 -5.05
N GLY A 400 -12.74 -3.75 -5.74
CA GLY A 400 -13.90 -3.10 -6.36
C GLY A 400 -13.70 -2.63 -7.81
N SER A 401 -12.47 -2.62 -8.32
CA SER A 401 -12.20 -2.39 -9.74
C SER A 401 -12.44 -3.67 -10.58
N LEU A 402 -12.67 -3.52 -11.89
CA LEU A 402 -12.87 -4.65 -12.82
C LEU A 402 -11.65 -5.59 -12.89
N GLU A 403 -10.44 -5.05 -12.73
CA GLU A 403 -9.19 -5.83 -12.77
C GLU A 403 -8.81 -6.43 -11.40
N GLY A 404 -9.55 -6.09 -10.34
CA GLY A 404 -9.37 -6.63 -9.00
C GLY A 404 -8.17 -6.07 -8.23
N ARG A 405 -7.83 -6.77 -7.13
CA ARG A 405 -6.76 -6.40 -6.18
C ARG A 405 -5.38 -6.39 -6.80
N TYR A 406 -4.52 -5.50 -6.32
CA TYR A 406 -3.14 -5.39 -6.76
C TYR A 406 -2.32 -6.66 -6.57
N SER A 407 -2.62 -7.48 -5.56
CA SER A 407 -2.02 -8.82 -5.39
C SER A 407 -2.23 -9.75 -6.59
N LYS A 408 -3.24 -9.50 -7.42
CA LYS A 408 -3.59 -10.31 -8.60
C LYS A 408 -3.16 -9.72 -9.93
N ARG A 409 -2.78 -8.44 -9.95
CA ARG A 409 -2.55 -7.71 -11.20
C ARG A 409 -1.18 -8.04 -11.77
N GLY A 410 -1.12 -8.14 -13.10
CA GLY A 410 0.15 -8.06 -13.82
C GLY A 410 0.70 -6.63 -13.80
N TYR A 411 2.01 -6.50 -14.03
CA TYR A 411 2.73 -5.21 -13.92
C TYR A 411 2.10 -4.07 -14.75
N ALA A 412 1.72 -4.32 -16.01
CA ALA A 412 1.13 -3.29 -16.87
C ALA A 412 -0.19 -2.74 -16.32
N SER A 413 -1.09 -3.62 -15.87
CA SER A 413 -2.36 -3.23 -15.22
C SER A 413 -2.13 -2.50 -13.91
N PHE A 414 -1.15 -2.94 -13.12
CA PHE A 414 -0.76 -2.28 -11.87
C PHE A 414 -0.27 -0.84 -12.13
N VAL A 415 0.69 -0.66 -13.05
CA VAL A 415 1.24 0.66 -13.42
C VAL A 415 0.18 1.58 -13.99
N ASN A 416 -0.73 1.06 -14.84
CA ASN A 416 -1.84 1.84 -15.36
C ASN A 416 -2.72 2.41 -14.23
N SER A 417 -2.99 1.61 -13.19
CA SER A 417 -3.72 2.09 -12.02
C SER A 417 -2.95 3.17 -11.26
N MET A 418 -1.64 3.02 -11.05
CA MET A 418 -0.82 4.03 -10.36
C MET A 418 -0.80 5.35 -11.12
N ARG A 419 -0.60 5.30 -12.45
CA ARG A 419 -0.64 6.47 -13.35
C ARG A 419 -1.97 7.18 -13.33
N HIS A 420 -3.07 6.42 -13.42
CA HIS A 420 -4.41 6.97 -13.35
C HIS A 420 -4.64 7.69 -12.02
N ASN A 421 -4.29 7.03 -10.92
CA ASN A 421 -4.66 7.47 -9.60
C ASN A 421 -3.84 8.68 -9.10
N TRP A 422 -2.51 8.64 -9.24
CA TRP A 422 -1.63 9.63 -8.60
C TRP A 422 -0.32 9.88 -9.36
N ALA A 423 0.25 8.88 -10.04
CA ALA A 423 1.59 9.00 -10.59
C ALA A 423 1.68 9.96 -11.78
N TYR A 424 0.56 10.35 -12.39
CA TYR A 424 0.53 11.43 -13.38
C TYR A 424 1.06 12.77 -12.82
N LEU A 425 0.92 13.01 -11.51
CA LEU A 425 1.46 14.21 -10.84
C LEU A 425 2.99 14.17 -10.83
N VAL A 426 3.55 13.00 -10.55
CA VAL A 426 4.99 12.75 -10.46
C VAL A 426 5.62 12.71 -11.85
N GLU A 427 5.12 11.85 -12.74
CA GLU A 427 5.62 11.70 -14.11
C GLU A 427 5.42 12.99 -14.92
N GLY A 428 4.38 13.77 -14.61
CA GLY A 428 4.08 15.06 -15.22
C GLY A 428 4.83 16.26 -14.61
N ASN A 429 5.68 16.05 -13.59
CA ASN A 429 6.39 17.12 -12.87
C ASN A 429 5.46 18.22 -12.31
N GLN A 430 4.27 17.84 -11.81
CA GLN A 430 3.22 18.76 -11.37
C GLN A 430 3.27 19.04 -9.87
N ALA A 431 3.41 18.00 -9.06
CA ALA A 431 3.45 18.09 -7.60
C ALA A 431 4.14 16.84 -7.02
N PRO A 432 4.75 16.92 -5.83
CA PRO A 432 5.28 15.74 -5.17
C PRO A 432 4.16 14.81 -4.73
N VAL A 433 4.38 13.51 -4.93
CA VAL A 433 3.55 12.45 -4.32
C VAL A 433 4.47 11.58 -3.47
N TRP A 434 4.20 11.55 -2.17
CA TRP A 434 4.81 10.65 -1.21
C TRP A 434 3.94 9.42 -1.05
N VAL A 435 4.48 8.22 -1.26
CA VAL A 435 3.76 6.98 -0.96
C VAL A 435 3.85 6.73 0.55
N GLY A 436 3.00 7.40 1.33
CA GLY A 436 3.10 7.48 2.80
C GLY A 436 2.90 6.15 3.53
N GLU A 437 2.21 5.21 2.89
CA GLU A 437 2.05 3.85 3.38
C GLU A 437 2.10 2.80 2.26
N PHE A 438 2.91 1.79 2.51
CA PHE A 438 2.88 0.48 1.86
C PHE A 438 3.55 -0.52 2.79
N GLY A 439 3.27 -1.81 2.62
CA GLY A 439 3.85 -2.85 3.47
C GLY A 439 3.51 -4.25 2.99
N ALA A 440 4.32 -5.20 3.43
CA ALA A 440 4.13 -6.62 3.14
C ALA A 440 4.59 -7.47 4.35
N PRO A 441 4.02 -8.66 4.53
CA PRO A 441 4.37 -9.52 5.64
C PRO A 441 5.75 -10.17 5.44
N HIS A 442 6.52 -10.34 6.51
CA HIS A 442 7.82 -11.06 6.49
C HIS A 442 7.69 -12.51 5.95
N GLN A 443 6.51 -13.11 6.05
CA GLN A 443 6.15 -14.37 5.40
C GLN A 443 5.09 -14.11 4.32
N PRO A 444 5.50 -13.75 3.09
CA PRO A 444 4.58 -13.40 2.03
C PRO A 444 3.92 -14.62 1.38
N SER A 445 2.69 -14.42 0.94
CA SER A 445 2.07 -15.28 -0.07
C SER A 445 2.53 -14.90 -1.48
N ILE A 446 2.20 -15.70 -2.49
CA ILE A 446 2.45 -15.39 -3.90
C ILE A 446 1.78 -14.06 -4.28
N GLY A 447 0.57 -13.79 -3.76
CA GLY A 447 -0.14 -12.53 -4.00
C GLY A 447 0.59 -11.32 -3.39
N ASP A 448 1.12 -11.47 -2.18
CA ASP A 448 1.88 -10.40 -1.50
C ASP A 448 3.17 -10.09 -2.26
N ALA A 449 3.91 -11.13 -2.64
CA ALA A 449 5.15 -10.98 -3.41
C ALA A 449 4.91 -10.37 -4.80
N ASN A 450 3.82 -10.73 -5.48
CA ASN A 450 3.47 -10.13 -6.77
C ASN A 450 3.20 -8.62 -6.66
N TYR A 451 2.37 -8.21 -5.69
CA TYR A 451 2.12 -6.79 -5.42
C TYR A 451 3.41 -6.05 -5.05
N TRP A 452 4.20 -6.61 -4.13
CA TRP A 452 5.45 -6.02 -3.66
C TRP A 452 6.42 -5.77 -4.82
N ASN A 453 6.68 -6.80 -5.63
CA ASN A 453 7.58 -6.70 -6.77
C ASN A 453 7.11 -5.65 -7.79
N ASN A 454 5.80 -5.57 -8.06
CA ASN A 454 5.25 -4.55 -8.95
C ASN A 454 5.42 -3.13 -8.38
N LEU A 455 5.12 -2.94 -7.09
CA LEU A 455 5.25 -1.64 -6.44
C LEU A 455 6.70 -1.18 -6.38
N LEU A 456 7.61 -1.98 -5.80
CA LEU A 456 9.01 -1.59 -5.60
C LEU A 456 9.72 -1.35 -6.94
N ARG A 457 9.42 -2.16 -7.96
CA ARG A 457 9.89 -1.90 -9.34
C ARG A 457 9.42 -0.53 -9.83
N TYR A 458 8.15 -0.19 -9.64
CA TYR A 458 7.59 1.06 -10.12
C TYR A 458 8.11 2.27 -9.34
N LEU A 459 8.18 2.20 -8.01
CA LEU A 459 8.74 3.26 -7.15
C LEU A 459 10.20 3.57 -7.51
N LYS A 460 10.98 2.54 -7.83
CA LYS A 460 12.36 2.71 -8.32
C LYS A 460 12.40 3.43 -9.67
N VAL A 461 11.55 3.02 -10.62
CA VAL A 461 11.50 3.60 -11.98
C VAL A 461 11.17 5.09 -11.95
N ILE A 462 10.18 5.48 -11.15
CA ILE A 462 9.78 6.88 -11.05
C ILE A 462 10.59 7.64 -10.00
N ASP A 463 11.51 7.00 -9.29
CA ASP A 463 12.25 7.56 -8.15
C ASP A 463 11.31 8.22 -7.13
N ALA A 464 10.37 7.45 -6.58
CA ALA A 464 9.35 7.95 -5.66
C ALA A 464 9.87 8.11 -4.23
N ASP A 465 9.28 9.09 -3.54
CA ASP A 465 9.35 9.26 -2.10
C ASP A 465 8.41 8.25 -1.43
N PHE A 466 8.81 7.63 -0.32
CA PHE A 466 8.03 6.53 0.27
C PHE A 466 8.02 6.51 1.80
N GLY A 467 7.05 5.79 2.37
CA GLY A 467 6.83 5.54 3.79
C GLY A 467 6.42 4.09 4.03
N TYR A 468 7.32 3.30 4.65
CA TYR A 468 7.03 1.90 4.94
C TYR A 468 6.19 1.77 6.21
N TRP A 469 5.15 0.93 6.18
CA TRP A 469 4.39 0.51 7.35
C TRP A 469 4.83 -0.90 7.76
N ALA A 470 5.48 -1.12 8.92
CA ALA A 470 5.89 -0.16 9.95
C ALA A 470 7.17 -0.64 10.66
N VAL A 471 7.78 0.20 11.50
CA VAL A 471 8.92 -0.22 12.33
C VAL A 471 8.47 -1.22 13.41
N ASN A 472 7.30 -1.01 14.00
CA ASN A 472 6.80 -1.69 15.19
C ASN A 472 6.84 -3.24 15.09
N PRO A 473 7.37 -3.96 16.09
CA PRO A 473 7.37 -5.43 16.15
C PRO A 473 6.03 -6.03 16.58
N ARG A 474 5.22 -5.26 17.31
CA ARG A 474 3.98 -5.69 17.97
C ARG A 474 2.89 -4.65 17.80
N LYS A 475 1.66 -5.11 17.60
CA LYS A 475 0.46 -4.27 17.65
C LYS A 475 0.06 -4.05 19.11
N PRO A 476 -0.40 -2.85 19.53
CA PRO A 476 -0.82 -2.63 20.91
C PRO A 476 -1.99 -3.55 21.27
N LYS A 477 -2.86 -3.79 20.29
CA LYS A 477 -4.01 -4.66 20.44
C LYS A 477 -3.57 -6.10 20.57
N ASP A 478 -3.92 -6.71 21.70
CA ASP A 478 -3.63 -8.10 22.03
C ASP A 478 -2.12 -8.48 22.01
N ASN A 479 -1.22 -7.50 21.92
CA ASN A 479 0.23 -7.67 21.83
C ASN A 479 0.67 -8.72 20.77
N VAL A 480 -0.04 -8.77 19.64
CA VAL A 480 0.24 -9.73 18.57
C VAL A 480 1.42 -9.28 17.71
N LYS A 481 2.18 -10.24 17.17
CA LYS A 481 3.32 -9.95 16.26
C LYS A 481 2.82 -9.17 15.04
N GLU A 482 3.45 -8.02 14.79
CA GLU A 482 3.24 -7.25 13.57
C GLU A 482 3.93 -7.97 12.42
N THR A 483 3.14 -8.47 11.47
CA THR A 483 3.68 -9.24 10.35
C THR A 483 4.51 -8.35 9.43
N TYR A 484 4.28 -7.03 9.46
CA TYR A 484 4.95 -6.04 8.63
C TYR A 484 6.18 -5.43 9.29
N SER A 485 6.50 -5.81 10.52
CA SER A 485 7.62 -5.27 11.32
C SER A 485 8.96 -5.23 10.59
N LEU A 486 9.77 -4.21 10.91
CA LEU A 486 11.17 -4.07 10.47
C LEU A 486 12.19 -4.33 11.57
N VAL A 487 11.76 -4.46 12.82
CA VAL A 487 12.60 -4.88 13.94
C VAL A 487 11.94 -6.02 14.70
N GLU A 488 12.73 -6.81 15.41
CA GLU A 488 12.23 -7.81 16.35
C GLU A 488 11.74 -7.17 17.66
N ASP A 489 11.22 -7.99 18.58
CA ASP A 489 10.59 -7.54 19.83
C ASP A 489 11.53 -6.72 20.75
N ASP A 490 12.84 -6.76 20.53
CA ASP A 490 13.83 -5.96 21.28
C ASP A 490 13.92 -4.51 20.81
N TRP A 491 13.21 -4.12 19.74
CA TRP A 491 13.23 -2.80 19.10
C TRP A 491 14.59 -2.35 18.55
N VAL A 492 15.53 -3.28 18.41
CA VAL A 492 16.92 -3.02 17.97
C VAL A 492 17.33 -3.92 16.82
N THR A 493 17.01 -5.21 16.89
CA THR A 493 17.44 -6.20 15.89
C THR A 493 16.63 -6.05 14.61
N PRO A 494 17.24 -5.72 13.45
CA PRO A 494 16.53 -5.58 12.19
C PRO A 494 16.00 -6.91 11.64
N VAL A 495 14.81 -6.88 11.04
CA VAL A 495 14.31 -7.97 10.20
C VAL A 495 14.92 -7.81 8.81
N LEU A 496 15.98 -8.58 8.54
CA LEU A 496 16.69 -8.58 7.27
C LEU A 496 16.08 -9.62 6.34
N ASP A 497 15.18 -9.22 5.44
CA ASP A 497 14.54 -10.11 4.46
C ASP A 497 14.42 -9.42 3.08
N TYR A 498 13.61 -10.01 2.18
CA TYR A 498 13.35 -9.47 0.85
C TYR A 498 12.85 -8.01 0.87
N ARG A 499 12.09 -7.60 1.91
CA ARG A 499 11.53 -6.26 2.02
C ARG A 499 12.63 -5.26 2.28
N MET A 500 13.46 -5.53 3.29
CA MET A 500 14.59 -4.68 3.65
C MET A 500 15.60 -4.61 2.50
N ARG A 501 15.88 -5.73 1.81
CA ARG A 501 16.73 -5.74 0.61
C ARG A 501 16.25 -4.75 -0.44
N ASP A 502 14.98 -4.87 -0.84
CA ASP A 502 14.41 -4.06 -1.94
C ASP A 502 14.32 -2.58 -1.54
N MET A 503 13.97 -2.28 -0.29
CA MET A 503 13.95 -0.91 0.22
C MET A 503 15.36 -0.29 0.24
N VAL A 504 16.37 -1.02 0.72
CA VAL A 504 17.77 -0.55 0.72
C VAL A 504 18.25 -0.24 -0.70
N GLU A 505 17.82 -1.01 -1.70
CA GLU A 505 18.13 -0.72 -3.10
C GLU A 505 17.57 0.63 -3.56
N ILE A 506 16.32 0.96 -3.18
CA ILE A 506 15.69 2.25 -3.52
C ILE A 506 16.25 3.41 -2.71
N MET A 507 16.61 3.18 -1.43
CA MET A 507 17.23 4.18 -0.56
C MET A 507 18.63 4.60 -1.03
N ARG A 508 19.30 3.74 -1.81
CA ARG A 508 20.67 3.93 -2.31
C ARG A 508 20.76 4.19 -3.81
N ALA A 509 19.63 4.21 -4.51
CA ALA A 509 19.53 4.60 -5.92
C ALA A 509 19.55 6.13 -6.04
#